data_AF-A0A3M7P587-F1
#
_entry.id   AF-A0A3M7P587-F1
#
_cell.length_a   1.000
_cell.length_b   1.000
_cell.length_c   1.000
_cell.angle_alpha   90.00
_cell.angle_beta   90.00
_cell.angle_gamma   90.00
#
_symmetry.space_group_name_H-M   'P 1'
#
loop_
_entity.id
_entity.type
_entity.pdbx_description
1 polymer ?
#
loop_
_entity_poly.entity_id
_entity_poly.type
_entity_poly.pdbx_seq_one_letter_code
_entity_poly.pdbx_strand_id
1 'polypeptide(L)'
;ELIESVRSSSGYEQRFKEIEKFNSENRWKKRGISLTPIKWGIGWNGGYYNCMVSIYAKDGSVSISHGGVEMGQGIHTKVAQVCAYELAIPIETISIKPADSFTNLNAQATGGSITSELVSQACIECCKIIQKNLAPVREKMPKDYTWQQLIQKALGMGVDLAARYWIYPETKYPFEYCIYGAC
;
A
#
# COMPACT_ATOMS: atom_id res chain seq x y z
N GLU A 1 -1.24 13.90 -22.54
CA GLU A 1 -2.54 13.45 -22.03
C GLU A 1 -2.99 14.26 -20.81
N LEU A 2 -2.33 14.17 -19.65
CA LEU A 2 -2.74 14.87 -18.41
C LEU A 2 -2.92 16.39 -18.58
N ILE A 3 -1.99 17.06 -19.26
CA ILE A 3 -2.08 18.51 -19.54
C ILE A 3 -3.36 18.83 -20.32
N GLU A 4 -3.62 18.10 -21.40
CA GLU A 4 -4.83 18.29 -22.23
C GLU A 4 -6.11 17.99 -21.45
N SER A 5 -6.09 16.95 -20.62
CA SER A 5 -7.23 16.61 -19.76
C SER A 5 -7.56 17.74 -18.79
N VAL A 6 -6.56 18.31 -18.10
CA VAL A 6 -6.76 19.44 -17.16
C VAL A 6 -7.16 20.71 -17.92
N ARG A 7 -6.55 20.96 -19.08
CA ARG A 7 -6.87 22.11 -19.93
C ARG A 7 -8.34 22.09 -20.37
N SER A 8 -8.85 20.92 -20.76
CA SER A 8 -10.25 20.73 -21.15
C SER A 8 -11.21 20.81 -19.96
N SER A 9 -10.98 20.02 -18.90
CA SER A 9 -11.90 19.93 -17.76
C SER A 9 -11.99 21.21 -16.93
N SER A 10 -10.93 22.02 -16.91
CA SER A 10 -10.91 23.31 -16.20
C SER A 10 -11.45 24.48 -17.00
N GLY A 11 -11.82 24.27 -18.29
CA GLY A 11 -12.23 25.34 -19.21
C GLY A 11 -11.13 26.38 -19.41
N TYR A 12 -9.86 25.95 -19.48
CA TYR A 12 -8.69 26.82 -19.40
C TYR A 12 -8.73 27.94 -20.45
N GLU A 13 -9.01 27.61 -21.72
CA GLU A 13 -9.08 28.60 -22.82
C GLU A 13 -10.14 29.67 -22.59
N GLN A 14 -11.31 29.26 -22.10
CA GLN A 14 -12.41 30.18 -21.86
C GLN A 14 -12.07 31.12 -20.69
N ARG A 15 -11.55 30.58 -19.59
CA ARG A 15 -11.10 31.37 -18.43
C ARG A 15 -9.94 32.30 -18.78
N PHE A 16 -9.04 31.87 -19.66
CA PHE A 16 -7.94 32.71 -20.13
C PHE A 16 -8.48 33.97 -20.82
N LYS A 17 -9.42 33.82 -21.77
CA LYS A 17 -10.09 34.95 -22.43
C LYS A 17 -10.85 35.85 -21.46
N GLU A 18 -11.54 35.28 -20.48
CA GLU A 18 -12.23 36.05 -19.43
C GLU A 18 -11.28 36.85 -18.56
N ILE A 19 -10.10 36.29 -18.26
CA ILE A 19 -9.04 36.98 -17.51
C ILE A 19 -8.46 38.13 -18.32
N GLU A 20 -8.21 37.96 -19.62
CA GLU A 20 -7.74 39.04 -20.49
C GLU A 20 -8.74 40.20 -20.52
N LYS A 21 -10.04 39.90 -20.68
CA LYS A 21 -11.10 40.90 -20.62
C LYS A 21 -11.17 41.59 -19.25
N PHE A 22 -11.16 40.83 -18.16
CA PHE A 22 -11.17 41.40 -16.82
C PHE A 22 -9.97 42.34 -16.61
N ASN A 23 -8.79 41.93 -17.08
CA ASN A 23 -7.57 42.70 -16.93
C ASN A 23 -7.58 43.98 -17.79
N SER A 24 -8.23 44.01 -18.95
CA SER A 24 -8.34 45.26 -19.74
C SER A 24 -9.30 46.27 -19.11
N GLU A 25 -10.37 45.80 -18.46
CA GLU A 25 -11.40 46.63 -17.83
C GLU A 25 -11.04 47.12 -16.41
N ASN A 26 -10.01 46.52 -15.78
CA ASN A 26 -9.65 46.81 -14.39
C ASN A 26 -8.20 47.33 -14.27
N ARG A 27 -8.01 48.61 -13.91
CA ARG A 27 -6.67 49.21 -13.72
C ARG A 27 -5.95 48.69 -12.48
N TRP A 28 -6.66 48.55 -11.36
CA TRP A 28 -6.08 48.32 -10.03
C TRP A 28 -6.22 46.89 -9.49
N LYS A 29 -6.96 46.02 -10.20
CA LYS A 29 -7.10 44.59 -9.87
C LYS A 29 -6.86 43.78 -11.13
N LYS A 30 -6.00 42.76 -11.03
CA LYS A 30 -5.70 41.84 -12.12
C LYS A 30 -5.96 40.39 -11.68
N ARG A 31 -6.24 39.52 -12.64
CA ARG A 31 -6.35 38.07 -12.47
C ARG A 31 -5.26 37.38 -13.29
N GLY A 32 -4.90 36.18 -12.88
CA GLY A 32 -3.96 35.31 -13.58
C GLY A 32 -4.41 33.86 -13.46
N ILE A 33 -3.98 33.06 -14.43
CA ILE A 33 -4.15 31.60 -14.46
C ILE A 33 -2.86 31.00 -15.01
N SER A 34 -2.50 29.81 -14.54
CA SER A 34 -1.35 29.05 -15.03
C SER A 34 -1.74 27.58 -15.09
N LEU A 35 -1.08 26.84 -15.99
CA LEU A 35 -1.18 25.39 -16.12
C LEU A 35 0.23 24.81 -16.04
N THR A 36 0.50 24.00 -15.01
CA THR A 36 1.85 23.51 -14.71
C THR A 36 1.88 21.97 -14.72
N PRO A 37 2.76 21.34 -15.53
CA PRO A 37 2.97 19.90 -15.46
C PRO A 37 3.85 19.50 -14.28
N ILE A 38 3.64 18.29 -13.77
CA ILE A 38 4.38 17.70 -12.66
C ILE A 38 4.96 16.36 -13.10
N LYS A 39 6.24 16.14 -12.78
CA LYS A 39 6.92 14.85 -12.80
C LYS A 39 7.64 14.66 -11.47
N TRP A 40 7.29 13.61 -10.74
CA TRP A 40 7.86 13.31 -9.43
C TRP A 40 8.43 11.88 -9.42
N GLY A 41 9.74 11.75 -9.24
CA GLY A 41 10.41 10.44 -9.18
C GLY A 41 10.21 9.78 -7.83
N ILE A 42 9.83 8.50 -7.82
CA ILE A 42 9.75 7.67 -6.62
C ILE A 42 10.93 6.71 -6.61
N GLY A 43 11.74 6.82 -5.56
CA GLY A 43 12.93 6.01 -5.33
C GLY A 43 12.76 5.16 -4.07
N TRP A 44 13.06 3.87 -4.13
CA TRP A 44 12.97 2.93 -3.01
C TRP A 44 14.27 2.83 -2.20
N ASN A 45 15.34 3.49 -2.65
CA ASN A 45 16.62 3.47 -1.96
C ASN A 45 16.51 3.97 -0.52
N GLY A 46 17.03 3.19 0.43
CA GLY A 46 16.94 3.48 1.87
C GLY A 46 15.57 3.20 2.50
N GLY A 47 14.60 2.66 1.75
CA GLY A 47 13.33 2.16 2.26
C GLY A 47 13.44 0.70 2.66
N TYR A 48 13.57 0.43 3.95
CA TYR A 48 13.63 -0.94 4.47
C TYR A 48 12.68 -1.10 5.65
N TYR A 49 11.86 -2.14 5.57
CA TYR A 49 10.76 -2.37 6.50
C TYR A 49 10.60 -3.86 6.76
N ASN A 50 9.93 -4.19 7.86
CA ASN A 50 9.49 -5.55 8.12
C ASN A 50 7.96 -5.62 8.16
N CYS A 51 7.44 -6.81 7.87
CA CYS A 51 6.06 -7.18 8.10
C CYS A 51 6.03 -8.54 8.80
N MET A 52 5.08 -8.74 9.71
CA MET A 52 4.78 -10.02 10.35
C MET A 52 3.29 -10.26 10.25
N VAL A 53 2.91 -11.41 9.69
CA VAL A 53 1.53 -11.88 9.58
C VAL A 53 1.40 -13.12 10.46
N SER A 54 0.41 -13.14 11.34
CA SER A 54 0.17 -14.23 12.28
C SER A 54 -1.30 -14.65 12.22
N ILE A 55 -1.57 -15.94 12.00
CA ILE A 55 -2.94 -16.48 11.96
C ILE A 55 -3.22 -17.26 13.23
N TYR A 56 -4.29 -16.93 13.94
CA TYR A 56 -4.71 -17.64 15.15
C TYR A 56 -5.50 -18.89 14.78
N ALA A 57 -5.00 -20.06 15.18
CA ALA A 57 -5.60 -21.31 14.72
C ALA A 57 -7.02 -21.56 15.22
N LYS A 58 -7.40 -21.03 16.39
CA LYS A 58 -8.71 -21.32 16.98
C LYS A 58 -9.86 -20.73 16.16
N ASP A 59 -9.73 -19.50 15.69
CA ASP A 59 -10.79 -18.74 15.01
C ASP A 59 -10.43 -18.32 13.58
N GLY A 60 -9.18 -18.49 13.15
CA GLY A 60 -8.69 -18.07 11.84
C GLY A 60 -8.46 -16.56 11.72
N SER A 61 -8.57 -15.79 12.80
CA SER A 61 -8.28 -14.35 12.76
C SER A 61 -6.80 -14.11 12.45
N VAL A 62 -6.50 -12.96 11.83
CA VAL A 62 -5.17 -12.59 11.36
C VAL A 62 -4.71 -11.31 12.04
N SER A 63 -3.55 -11.35 12.68
CA SER A 63 -2.86 -10.16 13.18
C SER A 63 -1.70 -9.80 12.26
N ILE A 64 -1.56 -8.52 11.93
CA ILE A 64 -0.44 -8.01 11.14
C ILE A 64 0.28 -6.92 11.93
N SER A 65 1.61 -6.99 12.00
CA SER A 65 2.48 -5.91 12.47
C SER A 65 3.45 -5.51 11.37
N HIS A 66 3.71 -4.21 11.21
CA HIS A 66 4.66 -3.71 10.23
C HIS A 66 5.38 -2.43 10.69
N GLY A 67 6.58 -2.20 10.15
CA GLY A 67 7.44 -1.07 10.54
C GLY A 67 7.03 0.31 10.03
N GLY A 68 5.82 0.44 9.51
CA GLY A 68 5.28 1.70 8.98
C GLY A 68 4.32 2.34 9.98
N VAL A 69 4.34 3.67 10.07
CA VAL A 69 3.53 4.47 11.00
C VAL A 69 2.31 5.03 10.28
N GLU A 70 1.14 4.78 10.82
CA GLU A 70 -0.10 5.43 10.37
C GLU A 70 -0.17 6.87 10.90
N MET A 71 -0.35 7.81 9.99
CA MET A 71 -0.44 9.25 10.26
C MET A 71 -1.55 9.92 9.42
N GLY A 72 -2.50 9.14 8.89
CA GLY A 72 -3.66 9.59 8.12
C GLY A 72 -3.61 9.22 6.64
N GLN A 73 -2.50 8.64 6.16
CA GLN A 73 -2.35 8.18 4.78
C GLN A 73 -3.05 6.84 4.49
N GLY A 74 -3.52 6.14 5.53
CA GLY A 74 -4.25 4.88 5.39
C GLY A 74 -3.34 3.69 5.08
N ILE A 75 -2.12 3.66 5.64
CA ILE A 75 -1.20 2.52 5.47
C ILE A 75 -1.78 1.24 6.06
N HIS A 76 -2.41 1.30 7.24
CA HIS A 76 -3.00 0.11 7.87
C HIS A 76 -4.13 -0.47 7.01
N THR A 77 -4.99 0.39 6.45
CA THR A 77 -6.07 -0.02 5.54
C THR A 77 -5.53 -0.73 4.31
N LYS A 78 -4.50 -0.16 3.66
CA LYS A 78 -3.87 -0.77 2.48
C LYS A 78 -3.28 -2.14 2.77
N VAL A 79 -2.57 -2.29 3.89
CA VAL A 79 -1.95 -3.58 4.26
C VAL A 79 -3.00 -4.63 4.57
N ALA A 80 -4.08 -4.27 5.27
CA ALA A 80 -5.20 -5.18 5.52
C ALA A 80 -5.87 -5.63 4.21
N GLN A 81 -6.11 -4.71 3.27
CA GLN A 81 -6.67 -5.03 1.95
C GLN A 81 -5.77 -5.98 1.16
N VAL A 82 -4.45 -5.74 1.17
CA VAL A 82 -3.47 -6.61 0.52
C VAL A 82 -3.50 -8.01 1.13
N CYS A 83 -3.44 -8.14 2.46
CA CYS A 83 -3.49 -9.44 3.10
C CYS A 83 -4.81 -10.19 2.83
N ALA A 84 -5.94 -9.49 2.87
CA ALA A 84 -7.25 -10.04 2.56
C ALA A 84 -7.30 -10.62 1.14
N TYR A 85 -6.77 -9.87 0.18
CA TYR A 85 -6.66 -10.29 -1.21
C TYR A 85 -5.75 -11.52 -1.37
N GLU A 86 -4.53 -11.46 -0.82
CA GLU A 86 -3.53 -12.52 -0.96
C GLU A 86 -3.96 -13.84 -0.31
N LEU A 87 -4.65 -13.79 0.84
CA LEU A 87 -5.13 -15.00 1.53
C LEU A 87 -6.56 -15.42 1.10
N ALA A 88 -7.22 -14.61 0.27
CA ALA A 88 -8.62 -14.77 -0.14
C ALA A 88 -9.59 -14.92 1.05
N ILE A 89 -9.48 -14.01 2.03
CA ILE A 89 -10.30 -13.98 3.24
C ILE A 89 -10.99 -12.62 3.41
N PRO A 90 -12.12 -12.55 4.17
CA PRO A 90 -12.78 -11.28 4.46
C PRO A 90 -11.85 -10.34 5.24
N ILE A 91 -11.85 -9.05 4.92
CA ILE A 91 -10.97 -8.06 5.57
C ILE A 91 -11.26 -7.92 7.07
N GLU A 92 -12.49 -8.23 7.49
CA GLU A 92 -12.95 -8.20 8.88
C GLU A 92 -12.24 -9.23 9.76
N THR A 93 -11.62 -10.25 9.15
CA THR A 93 -10.80 -11.24 9.86
C THR A 93 -9.41 -10.71 10.23
N ILE A 94 -9.01 -9.55 9.70
CA ILE A 94 -7.67 -8.99 9.81
C ILE A 94 -7.66 -7.80 10.77
N SER A 95 -6.70 -7.81 11.70
CA SER A 95 -6.42 -6.71 12.62
C SER A 95 -4.96 -6.29 12.47
N ILE A 96 -4.75 -5.01 12.16
CA ILE A 96 -3.39 -4.43 12.22
C ILE A 96 -3.07 -4.08 13.67
N LYS A 97 -1.88 -4.45 14.12
CA LYS A 97 -1.34 -4.09 15.42
C LYS A 97 -0.48 -2.82 15.31
N PRO A 98 -0.43 -2.00 16.37
CA PRO A 98 0.43 -0.82 16.38
C PRO A 98 1.87 -1.20 16.07
N ALA A 99 2.58 -0.32 15.36
CA ALA A 99 4.01 -0.48 15.14
C ALA A 99 4.74 -0.41 16.49
N ASP A 100 5.57 -1.41 16.78
CA ASP A 100 6.33 -1.49 18.01
C ASP A 100 7.78 -1.92 17.74
N SER A 101 8.73 -1.42 18.50
CA SER A 101 10.16 -1.69 18.24
C SER A 101 10.59 -3.13 18.52
N PHE A 102 9.76 -3.94 19.20
CA PHE A 102 10.06 -5.34 19.47
C PHE A 102 9.72 -6.22 18.26
N THR A 103 8.57 -6.00 17.63
CA THR A 103 8.14 -6.71 16.42
C THR A 103 8.66 -6.07 15.14
N ASN A 104 8.96 -4.76 15.15
CA ASN A 104 9.39 -3.95 14.00
C ASN A 104 10.80 -3.36 14.09
N LEU A 105 11.75 -4.21 14.48
CA LEU A 105 13.16 -3.85 14.60
C LEU A 105 13.74 -3.27 13.30
N ASN A 106 14.54 -2.22 13.44
CA ASN A 106 15.35 -1.58 12.38
C ASN A 106 14.56 -0.98 11.20
N ALA A 107 13.23 -0.90 11.27
CA ALA A 107 12.44 -0.28 10.22
C ALA A 107 12.81 1.20 10.02
N GLN A 108 12.81 1.65 8.78
CA GLN A 108 13.07 3.06 8.44
C GLN A 108 11.91 3.96 8.92
N ALA A 109 12.19 5.26 9.07
CA ALA A 109 11.14 6.26 9.24
C ALA A 109 10.08 6.17 8.12
N THR A 110 8.82 6.46 8.46
CA THR A 110 7.75 6.53 7.45
C THR A 110 7.89 7.82 6.64
N GLY A 111 8.05 7.70 5.33
CA GLY A 111 8.36 8.82 4.45
C GLY A 111 8.68 8.42 3.01
N GLY A 112 9.15 9.38 2.21
CA GLY A 112 9.62 9.15 0.84
C GLY A 112 8.54 8.72 -0.16
N SER A 113 7.26 8.72 0.24
CA SER A 113 6.13 8.21 -0.56
C SER A 113 6.21 6.70 -0.89
N ILE A 114 7.04 5.93 -0.19
CA ILE A 114 7.30 4.51 -0.48
C ILE A 114 6.84 3.57 0.65
N THR A 115 6.64 4.06 1.87
CA THR A 115 6.46 3.20 3.04
C THR A 115 5.26 2.25 2.90
N SER A 116 4.10 2.73 2.44
CA SER A 116 2.94 1.86 2.26
C SER A 116 3.16 0.80 1.20
N GLU A 117 3.89 1.13 0.12
CA GLU A 117 4.18 0.19 -0.96
C GLU A 117 5.11 -0.93 -0.49
N LEU A 118 6.21 -0.57 0.17
CA LEU A 118 7.20 -1.53 0.65
C LEU A 118 6.65 -2.42 1.77
N VAL A 119 5.85 -1.87 2.67
CA VAL A 119 5.18 -2.67 3.71
C VAL A 119 4.15 -3.62 3.09
N SER A 120 3.35 -3.15 2.12
CA SER A 120 2.42 -4.03 1.38
C SER A 120 3.17 -5.14 0.66
N GLN A 121 4.31 -4.84 0.02
CA GLN A 121 5.15 -5.85 -0.61
C GLN A 121 5.67 -6.88 0.41
N ALA A 122 6.14 -6.44 1.57
CA ALA A 122 6.55 -7.35 2.64
C ALA A 122 5.37 -8.22 3.15
N CYS A 123 4.15 -7.67 3.20
CA CYS A 123 2.95 -8.43 3.52
C CYS A 123 2.65 -9.51 2.48
N ILE A 124 2.76 -9.19 1.18
CA ILE A 124 2.60 -10.16 0.08
C ILE A 124 3.56 -11.33 0.26
N GLU A 125 4.83 -11.06 0.58
CA GLU A 125 5.82 -12.13 0.80
C GLU A 125 5.49 -12.98 2.03
N CYS A 126 5.01 -12.38 3.12
CA CYS A 126 4.49 -13.15 4.27
C CYS A 126 3.31 -14.05 3.86
N CYS A 127 2.34 -13.54 3.11
CA CYS A 127 1.20 -14.30 2.63
C CYS A 127 1.61 -15.45 1.71
N LYS A 128 2.61 -15.25 0.83
CA LYS A 128 3.17 -16.32 -0.01
C LYS A 128 3.80 -17.44 0.81
N ILE A 129 4.57 -17.10 1.86
CA ILE A 129 5.16 -18.10 2.77
C ILE A 129 4.06 -18.91 3.46
N ILE A 130 3.05 -18.24 4.00
CA ILE A 130 1.90 -18.89 4.65
C ILE A 130 1.16 -19.80 3.67
N GLN A 131 0.86 -19.32 2.45
CA GLN A 131 0.19 -20.13 1.44
C GLN A 131 1.01 -21.35 1.03
N LYS A 132 2.33 -21.22 0.89
CA LYS A 132 3.24 -22.35 0.64
C LYS A 132 3.18 -23.37 1.77
N ASN A 133 3.17 -22.91 3.02
CA ASN A 133 3.05 -23.77 4.21
C ASN A 133 1.70 -24.49 4.26
N LEU A 134 0.62 -23.84 3.81
CA LEU A 134 -0.73 -24.41 3.78
C LEU A 134 -0.99 -25.35 2.59
N ALA A 135 -0.20 -25.26 1.51
CA ALA A 135 -0.44 -26.04 0.29
C ALA A 135 -0.53 -27.56 0.54
N PRO A 136 0.36 -28.21 1.30
CA PRO A 136 0.25 -29.65 1.60
C PRO A 136 -0.99 -30.03 2.41
N VAL A 137 -1.55 -29.08 3.18
CA VAL A 137 -2.80 -29.28 3.93
C VAL A 137 -3.99 -29.20 2.98
N ARG A 138 -4.00 -28.19 2.09
CA ARG A 138 -5.04 -28.02 1.07
C ARG A 138 -5.13 -29.19 0.08
N GLU A 139 -4.01 -29.82 -0.25
CA GLU A 139 -3.98 -30.99 -1.13
C GLU A 139 -4.63 -32.24 -0.50
N LYS A 140 -4.51 -32.38 0.82
CA LYS A 140 -5.00 -33.57 1.56
C LYS A 140 -6.44 -33.41 2.03
N MET A 141 -6.92 -32.17 2.17
CA MET A 141 -8.22 -31.86 2.76
C MET A 141 -9.28 -31.52 1.71
N PRO A 142 -10.58 -31.68 2.04
CA PRO A 142 -11.67 -31.26 1.16
C PRO A 142 -11.59 -29.78 0.75
N LYS A 143 -11.95 -29.49 -0.51
CA LYS A 143 -11.87 -28.13 -1.08
C LYS A 143 -12.89 -27.15 -0.49
N ASP A 144 -13.94 -27.65 0.16
CA ASP A 144 -15.02 -26.90 0.78
C ASP A 144 -14.76 -26.54 2.25
N TYR A 145 -13.58 -26.87 2.79
CA TYR A 145 -13.18 -26.44 4.12
C TYR A 145 -13.25 -24.92 4.25
N THR A 146 -13.89 -24.46 5.33
CA THR A 146 -13.82 -23.05 5.70
C THR A 146 -12.39 -22.67 6.03
N TRP A 147 -12.07 -21.38 5.93
CA TRP A 147 -10.77 -20.86 6.36
C TRP A 147 -10.41 -21.33 7.78
N GLN A 148 -11.33 -21.20 8.73
CA GLN A 148 -11.11 -21.64 10.11
C GLN A 148 -10.77 -23.13 10.23
N GLN A 149 -11.51 -24.01 9.52
CA GLN A 149 -11.25 -25.45 9.53
C GLN A 149 -9.88 -25.79 8.94
N LEU A 150 -9.49 -25.13 7.85
CA LEU A 150 -8.19 -25.29 7.23
C LEU A 150 -7.06 -24.94 8.20
N ILE A 151 -7.16 -23.79 8.88
CA ILE A 151 -6.11 -23.32 9.79
C ILE A 151 -6.02 -24.20 11.05
N GLN A 152 -7.15 -24.61 11.64
CA GLN A 152 -7.15 -25.56 12.76
C GLN A 152 -6.45 -26.86 12.39
N LYS A 153 -6.75 -27.38 11.18
CA LYS A 153 -6.13 -28.61 10.69
C LYS A 153 -4.63 -28.43 10.43
N ALA A 154 -4.24 -27.31 9.85
CA ALA A 154 -2.84 -26.98 9.59
C ALA A 154 -2.01 -26.97 10.88
N LEU A 155 -2.50 -26.34 11.94
CA LEU A 155 -1.84 -26.37 13.25
C LEU A 155 -1.73 -27.80 13.80
N GLY A 156 -2.80 -28.59 13.70
CA GLY A 156 -2.79 -30.01 14.10
C GLY A 156 -1.80 -30.88 13.31
N MET A 157 -1.30 -30.39 12.18
CA MET A 157 -0.28 -31.03 11.34
C MET A 157 1.12 -30.41 11.54
N GLY A 158 1.30 -29.51 12.51
CA GLY A 158 2.58 -28.87 12.82
C GLY A 158 3.00 -27.78 11.83
N VAL A 159 2.05 -27.24 11.05
CA VAL A 159 2.33 -26.15 10.10
C VAL A 159 2.47 -24.82 10.86
N ASP A 160 3.54 -24.08 10.56
CA ASP A 160 3.70 -22.71 11.05
C ASP A 160 2.73 -21.76 10.32
N LEU A 161 1.93 -21.06 11.13
CA LEU A 161 0.85 -20.15 10.71
C LEU A 161 1.24 -18.68 10.84
N ALA A 162 2.53 -18.40 11.06
CA ALA A 162 3.10 -17.07 11.03
C ALA A 162 4.18 -16.95 9.96
N ALA A 163 4.37 -15.74 9.46
CA ALA A 163 5.49 -15.40 8.61
C ALA A 163 5.97 -13.99 8.93
N ARG A 164 7.30 -13.81 8.91
CA ARG A 164 7.96 -12.50 8.98
C ARG A 164 8.81 -12.31 7.75
N TYR A 165 8.74 -11.14 7.14
CA TYR A 165 9.54 -10.77 5.99
C TYR A 165 10.22 -9.42 6.19
N TRP A 166 11.48 -9.34 5.77
CA TRP A 166 12.29 -8.11 5.75
C TRP A 166 12.47 -7.68 4.30
N ILE A 167 11.97 -6.50 3.95
CA ILE A 167 12.17 -5.94 2.62
C ILE A 167 13.33 -4.94 2.65
N TYR A 168 14.27 -5.14 1.74
CA TYR A 168 15.41 -4.26 1.48
C TYR A 168 15.60 -4.20 -0.05
N PRO A 169 14.96 -3.24 -0.73
CA PRO A 169 15.01 -3.18 -2.19
C PRO A 169 16.39 -2.80 -2.70
N GLU A 170 16.84 -3.50 -3.74
CA GLU A 170 18.00 -3.09 -4.54
C GLU A 170 17.52 -2.31 -5.76
N THR A 171 17.93 -1.05 -5.87
CA THR A 171 17.47 -0.15 -6.93
C THR A 171 18.55 0.00 -8.00
N LYS A 172 18.25 -0.36 -9.26
CA LYS A 172 19.18 -0.17 -10.38
C LYS A 172 19.31 1.30 -10.79
N TYR A 173 18.24 2.06 -10.61
CA TYR A 173 18.14 3.47 -10.98
C TYR A 173 17.81 4.32 -9.73
N PRO A 174 18.02 5.64 -9.79
CA PRO A 174 17.61 6.53 -8.68
C PRO A 174 16.10 6.55 -8.41
N PHE A 175 15.28 6.20 -9.42
CA PHE A 175 13.83 6.13 -9.33
C PHE A 175 13.31 4.87 -10.00
N GLU A 176 12.43 4.14 -9.32
CA GLU A 176 11.72 2.95 -9.82
C GLU A 176 10.63 3.34 -10.82
N TYR A 177 9.92 4.42 -10.53
CA TYR A 177 8.87 4.97 -11.38
C TYR A 177 8.70 6.48 -11.17
N CYS A 178 7.88 7.11 -12.02
CA CYS A 178 7.54 8.52 -11.90
C CYS A 178 6.02 8.68 -11.77
N ILE A 179 5.60 9.53 -10.85
CA ILE A 179 4.24 10.04 -10.77
C ILE A 179 4.16 11.28 -11.68
N TYR A 180 3.13 11.33 -12.51
CA TYR A 180 2.86 12.45 -13.41
C TYR A 180 1.57 13.15 -13.00
N GLY A 181 1.54 14.47 -13.13
CA GLY A 181 0.38 15.30 -12.80
C GLY A 181 0.34 16.58 -13.64
N ALA A 182 -0.77 17.30 -13.55
CA ALA A 182 -0.91 18.66 -14.05
C ALA A 182 -1.91 19.42 -13.16
N CYS A 183 -1.71 20.72 -12.97
CA CYS A 183 -2.60 21.60 -12.21
C CYS A 183 -2.68 22.99 -12.83
#